data_AF-A0A4Y7TPN2-F1
#
_entry.id   AF-A0A4Y7TPN2-F1
#
_cell.length_a   1.000
_cell.length_b   1.000
_cell.length_c   1.000
_cell.angle_alpha   90.00
_cell.angle_beta   90.00
_cell.angle_gamma   90.00
#
_symmetry.space_group_name_H-M   'P 1'
#
loop_
_entity.id
_entity.type
_entity.pdbx_description
1 polymer ?
#
loop_
_entity_poly.entity_id
_entity_poly.type
_entity_poly.pdbx_seq_one_letter_code
_entity_poly.pdbx_strand_id
1 'polypeptide(L)' 'MGHEFFTHDTGIDRFNKMRESAHLGFRWTPRTVKTAVLGFIVVPGLFFYATYKTDKRWDWNGKRRGEPLSVKSS' A
#
# COMPACT_ATOMS: atom_id res chain seq x y z
N MET A 1 -43.79 3.41 -9.28
CA MET A 1 -42.45 2.83 -9.53
C MET A 1 -41.70 3.86 -10.36
N GLY A 2 -40.59 4.40 -9.85
CA GLY A 2 -39.86 5.46 -10.54
C GLY A 2 -39.27 4.96 -11.84
N HIS A 3 -39.39 5.75 -12.91
CA HIS A 3 -38.75 5.46 -14.19
C HIS A 3 -37.24 5.65 -14.00
N GLU A 4 -36.47 4.57 -14.09
CA GLU A 4 -35.00 4.68 -14.07
C GLU A 4 -34.55 5.40 -15.36
N PHE A 5 -33.71 6.43 -15.21
CA PHE A 5 -33.19 7.22 -16.34
C PHE A 5 -31.92 6.63 -16.94
N PHE A 6 -31.49 5.45 -16.46
CA PHE A 6 -30.25 4.80 -16.87
C PHE A 6 -30.54 3.47 -17.56
N THR A 7 -29.93 3.26 -18.72
CA THR A 7 -30.01 1.99 -19.44
C THR A 7 -29.03 1.00 -18.81
N HIS A 8 -29.55 -0.05 -18.18
CA HIS A 8 -28.72 -1.14 -17.65
C HIS A 8 -28.13 -1.97 -18.78
N ASP A 9 -26.79 -1.99 -18.86
CA ASP A 9 -26.07 -2.95 -19.67
C ASP A 9 -25.75 -4.18 -18.83
N THR A 10 -26.32 -5.31 -19.23
CA THR A 10 -26.09 -6.61 -18.58
C THR A 10 -24.60 -6.97 -18.48
N GLY A 11 -23.75 -6.49 -19.39
CA GLY A 11 -22.30 -6.69 -19.31
C GLY A 11 -21.68 -5.96 -18.12
N ILE A 12 -22.04 -4.69 -17.94
CA ILE A 12 -21.56 -3.84 -16.83
C ILE A 12 -22.07 -4.39 -15.50
N ASP A 13 -23.34 -4.78 -15.42
CA ASP A 13 -23.93 -5.32 -14.20
C ASP A 13 -23.26 -6.61 -13.75
N ARG A 14 -22.95 -7.51 -14.71
CA ARG A 14 -22.23 -8.75 -14.43
C ARG A 14 -20.79 -8.50 -13.98
N PHE A 15 -20.10 -7.55 -14.61
CA PHE A 15 -18.75 -7.19 -14.20
C PHE A 15 -18.74 -6.59 -12.79
N ASN A 16 -19.69 -5.72 -12.48
CA ASN A 16 -19.82 -5.15 -11.15
C ASN A 16 -20.08 -6.26 -10.12
N LYS A 17 -21.07 -7.13 -10.39
CA LYS A 17 -21.37 -8.28 -9.54
C LYS A 17 -20.15 -9.20 -9.36
N MET A 18 -19.39 -9.48 -10.41
CA MET A 18 -18.17 -10.30 -10.33
C MET A 18 -17.12 -9.67 -9.41
N ARG A 19 -16.90 -8.35 -9.51
CA ARG A 19 -15.93 -7.64 -8.66
C ARG A 19 -16.36 -7.60 -7.21
N GLU A 20 -17.62 -7.28 -6.95
CA GLU A 20 -18.17 -7.23 -5.59
C GLU A 20 -18.16 -8.61 -4.93
N SER A 21 -18.51 -9.67 -5.68
CA SER A 21 -18.55 -11.05 -5.16
C SER A 21 -17.19 -11.78 -5.20
N ALA A 22 -16.11 -11.14 -5.67
CA ALA A 22 -14.81 -11.79 -5.86
C ALA A 22 -14.24 -12.41 -4.57
N HIS A 23 -14.54 -11.81 -3.41
CA HIS A 23 -14.09 -12.31 -2.11
C HIS A 23 -14.72 -13.65 -1.71
N LEU A 24 -15.92 -13.96 -2.22
CA LEU A 24 -16.61 -15.23 -1.94
C LEU A 24 -15.90 -16.42 -2.60
N GLY A 25 -15.31 -16.20 -3.78
CA GLY A 25 -14.57 -17.22 -4.53
C GLY A 25 -13.07 -17.26 -4.21
N PHE A 26 -12.60 -16.43 -3.28
CA PHE A 26 -11.18 -16.29 -3.00
C PHE A 26 -10.59 -17.57 -2.37
N ARG A 27 -9.37 -17.92 -2.77
CA ARG A 27 -8.62 -19.08 -2.27
C ARG A 27 -7.17 -18.72 -2.04
N TRP A 28 -6.61 -19.17 -0.92
CA TRP A 28 -5.18 -19.07 -0.65
C TRP A 28 -4.40 -20.06 -1.52
N THR A 29 -3.84 -19.55 -2.61
CA THR A 29 -2.88 -20.26 -3.45
C THR A 29 -1.47 -19.79 -3.14
N PRO A 30 -0.43 -20.56 -3.48
CA PRO A 30 0.95 -20.11 -3.31
C PRO A 30 1.25 -18.76 -3.98
N ARG A 31 0.56 -18.45 -5.09
CA ARG A 31 0.69 -17.15 -5.78
C ARG A 31 0.08 -16.01 -4.96
N THR A 32 -1.17 -16.14 -4.52
CA THR A 32 -1.86 -15.08 -3.75
C THR A 32 -1.21 -14.85 -2.39
N VAL A 33 -0.72 -15.91 -1.74
CA VAL A 33 0.03 -15.80 -0.48
C VAL A 33 1.31 -14.99 -0.69
N LYS A 34 2.10 -15.28 -1.74
CA LYS A 34 3.30 -14.50 -2.06
C LYS A 34 2.98 -13.02 -2.26
N THR A 35 1.94 -12.71 -3.04
CA THR A 35 1.52 -11.33 -3.27
C THR A 35 1.09 -10.64 -1.98
N ALA A 36 0.31 -11.32 -1.12
CA ALA A 36 -0.13 -10.77 0.16
C ALA A 36 1.05 -10.52 1.11
N VAL A 37 1.96 -11.48 1.26
CA VAL A 37 3.14 -11.35 2.14
C VAL A 37 4.05 -10.23 1.66
N LEU A 38 4.34 -10.16 0.35
CA LEU A 38 5.17 -9.09 -0.19
C LEU A 38 4.52 -7.71 0.00
N GLY A 39 3.24 -7.58 -0.36
CA GLY A 39 2.54 -6.30 -0.34
C GLY A 39 2.20 -5.78 1.06
N PHE A 40 1.81 -6.65 1.99
CA PHE A 40 1.33 -6.23 3.31
C PHE A 40 2.36 -6.38 4.43
N ILE A 41 3.37 -7.24 4.27
CA ILE A 41 4.36 -7.50 5.33
C ILE A 41 5.73 -6.96 4.91
N VAL A 42 6.26 -7.43 3.77
CA VAL A 42 7.64 -7.13 3.39
C VAL A 42 7.81 -5.66 3.02
N VAL A 43 6.98 -5.12 2.13
CA VAL A 43 7.10 -3.73 1.69
C VAL A 43 6.88 -2.75 2.86
N PRO A 44 5.79 -2.83 3.65
CA PRO A 44 5.60 -1.93 4.78
C PRO A 44 6.64 -2.14 5.87
N GLY A 45 7.05 -3.39 6.15
CA GLY A 45 8.05 -3.70 7.16
C GLY A 45 9.43 -3.14 6.81
N LEU A 46 9.87 -3.26 5.55
CA LEU A 46 11.12 -2.66 5.07
C LEU A 46 11.06 -1.13 5.13
N PHE A 47 9.94 -0.54 4.72
CA PHE A 47 9.77 0.91 4.76
C PHE A 47 9.80 1.44 6.20
N PHE A 48 9.09 0.78 7.12
CA PHE A 48 9.12 1.09 8.53
C PHE A 48 10.52 0.94 9.13
N TYR A 49 11.22 -0.15 8.82
CA TYR A 49 12.58 -0.36 9.30
C TYR A 49 13.55 0.71 8.80
N ALA A 50 13.50 1.04 7.51
CA ALA A 50 14.35 2.06 6.92
C ALA A 50 14.08 3.43 7.57
N THR A 51 12.81 3.83 7.66
CA THR A 51 12.41 5.10 8.28
C THR A 51 12.81 5.15 9.74
N TYR A 52 12.55 4.10 10.53
CA TYR A 52 12.95 4.01 11.93
C TYR A 52 14.46 4.14 12.15
N LYS A 53 15.28 3.55 11.27
CA LYS A 53 16.75 3.67 11.34
C LYS A 53 17.28 5.04 10.93
N THR A 54 16.55 5.76 10.09
CA THR A 54 16.91 7.11 9.63
C THR A 54 16.26 8.22 10.44
N ASP A 55 15.22 7.91 11.22
CA ASP A 55 14.51 8.86 12.05
C ASP A 55 15.49 9.53 13.01
N LYS A 56 15.50 10.87 13.01
CA LYS A 56 16.37 11.73 13.83
C LYS A 56 17.87 11.50 13.65
N ARG A 57 18.29 10.70 12.66
CA ARG A 57 19.71 10.46 12.37
C ARG A 57 20.36 11.69 11.74
N TRP A 58 19.59 12.51 11.03
CA TRP A 58 20.09 13.61 10.24
C TRP A 58 19.52 14.93 10.72
N ASP A 59 20.39 15.90 11.00
CA ASP A 59 20.03 17.29 11.27
C ASP A 59 20.69 18.18 10.23
N TRP A 60 19.84 18.84 9.45
CA TRP A 60 20.22 19.72 8.35
C TRP A 60 20.08 21.20 8.72
N ASN A 61 19.57 21.50 9.92
CA ASN A 61 19.26 22.86 10.32
C ASN A 61 20.55 23.69 10.48
N GLY A 62 20.71 24.72 9.64
CA GLY A 62 21.82 25.68 9.72
C GLY A 62 23.21 25.12 9.38
N LYS A 63 23.32 23.90 8.83
CA LYS A 63 24.61 23.22 8.57
C LYS A 63 25.40 23.88 7.43
N ARG A 64 26.71 24.06 7.63
CA ARG A 64 27.64 24.66 6.65
C ARG A 64 28.44 23.61 5.88
N ARG A 65 29.11 24.05 4.80
CA ARG A 65 29.97 23.17 3.97
C ARG A 65 31.07 22.54 4.83
N GLY A 66 31.14 21.21 4.84
CA GLY A 66 32.13 20.43 5.59
C GLY A 66 31.67 19.99 6.98
N GLU A 67 30.50 20.45 7.46
CA GLU A 67 29.96 20.01 8.74
C GLU A 67 29.21 18.68 8.62
N PRO A 68 29.35 17.75 9.58
CA PRO A 68 28.62 16.50 9.57
C PRO A 68 27.13 16.72 9.84
N LEU A 69 26.31 16.06 9.02
CA LEU A 69 24.84 16.06 9.11
C LEU A 69 24.30 14.99 10.07
N SER A 70 25.11 13.98 10.41
CA SER A 70 24.67 12.95 11.35
C SER A 70 24.62 13.50 12.77
N VAL A 71 23.48 13.34 13.43
CA VAL A 71 23.37 13.60 14.87
C VAL A 71 24.20 12.53 15.59
N LYS A 72 25.23 12.92 16.34
CA LYS A 72 26.01 11.98 17.17
C LYS A 72 25.05 11.36 18.19
N SER A 73 24.78 10.07 18.07
CA SER A 73 24.17 9.31 19.17
C SER A 73 25.21 9.20 20.27
N SER A 74 24.93 9.82 21.42
CA SER A 74 25.73 9.59 22.64
C SER A 74 25.50 8.19 23.20
#